data_AF-X1HZG5-F1
#
_entry.id   AF-X1HZG5-F1
#
_cell.length_a   1.000
_cell.length_b   1.000
_cell.length_c   1.000
_cell.angle_alpha   90.00
_cell.angle_beta   90.00
_cell.angle_gamma   90.00
#
_symmetry.space_group_name_H-M   'P 1'
#
loop_
_entity.id
_entity.type
_entity.pdbx_description
1 polymer ?
#
loop_
_entity_poly.entity_id
_entity_poly.type
_entity_poly.pdbx_seq_one_letter_code
_entity_poly.pdbx_strand_id
1 'polypeptide(L)'
;KPGDEYSYSNSGYFLLSEIVSRVSGLETSAFAKKYIFDPLGMNNTHFHDAPNMIVKNRAYGYSPKKEDGYRLDILRLKVIGDLGVFTTIKDFLKWDQNFYENKLGDGNQNLINMMLSRGKLNSGEVIPYAFGLNISRYGGLRIVSHGGSAVGYQAQYMQFPDQRFSVVILSNLSNFSTGRIARKIAELYLVDQFTESPTPRQRQRPQGERPKPVKLTSSEVMTAMIMGLFKVDWPMVKTLIFPDSLSSFWK
;
A
#
# COMPACT_ATOMS: atom_id res chain seq x y z
N LYS A 1 -16.05 0.88 -17.38
CA LYS A 1 -16.93 1.28 -16.25
C LYS A 1 -16.35 0.69 -14.95
N PRO A 2 -16.73 1.17 -13.74
CA PRO A 2 -16.33 0.52 -12.51
C PRO A 2 -16.66 -0.99 -12.55
N GLY A 3 -15.68 -1.83 -12.24
CA GLY A 3 -15.81 -3.29 -12.28
C GLY A 3 -15.44 -3.98 -13.61
N ASP A 4 -15.14 -3.26 -14.69
CA ASP A 4 -14.78 -3.90 -15.97
C ASP A 4 -13.31 -4.36 -16.03
N GLU A 5 -12.42 -3.69 -15.31
CA GLU A 5 -10.98 -3.97 -15.30
C GLU A 5 -10.42 -3.86 -13.89
N TYR A 6 -9.29 -4.55 -13.66
CA TYR A 6 -8.51 -4.41 -12.44
C TYR A 6 -7.24 -3.59 -12.70
N SER A 7 -7.14 -2.46 -11.99
CA SER A 7 -5.93 -1.65 -11.92
C SER A 7 -5.71 -1.23 -10.47
N TYR A 8 -4.53 -1.54 -9.93
CA TYR A 8 -4.17 -1.19 -8.56
C TYR A 8 -4.11 0.34 -8.41
N SER A 9 -4.77 0.87 -7.39
CA SER A 9 -4.87 2.32 -7.15
C SER A 9 -4.66 2.65 -5.67
N ASN A 10 -3.55 3.33 -5.37
CA ASN A 10 -3.29 3.89 -4.04
C ASN A 10 -4.37 4.90 -3.64
N SER A 11 -4.82 5.75 -4.57
CA SER A 11 -5.89 6.72 -4.29
C SER A 11 -7.18 6.05 -3.82
N GLY A 12 -7.45 4.81 -4.23
CA GLY A 12 -8.57 4.02 -3.69
C GLY A 12 -8.43 3.73 -2.19
N TYR A 13 -7.25 3.36 -1.72
CA TYR A 13 -6.98 3.12 -0.30
C TYR A 13 -6.96 4.40 0.54
N PHE A 14 -6.48 5.50 -0.04
CA PHE A 14 -6.63 6.82 0.58
C PHE A 14 -8.12 7.15 0.78
N LEU A 15 -8.96 7.01 -0.25
CA LEU A 15 -10.41 7.24 -0.13
C LEU A 15 -11.10 6.29 0.87
N LEU A 16 -10.66 5.03 0.98
CA LEU A 16 -11.17 4.12 2.00
C LEU A 16 -10.86 4.62 3.42
N SER A 17 -9.69 5.22 3.65
CA SER A 17 -9.38 5.83 4.96
C SER A 17 -10.29 7.01 5.28
N GLU A 18 -10.63 7.85 4.29
CA GLU A 18 -11.59 8.93 4.47
C GLU A 18 -12.99 8.41 4.80
N ILE A 19 -13.42 7.31 4.18
CA ILE A 19 -14.69 6.65 4.50
C ILE A 19 -14.69 6.14 5.94
N VAL A 20 -13.63 5.43 6.36
CA VAL A 20 -13.48 4.95 7.74
C VAL A 20 -13.61 6.11 8.71
N SER A 21 -12.87 7.21 8.47
CA SER A 21 -12.88 8.35 9.36
C SER A 21 -14.26 9.00 9.50
N ARG A 22 -14.95 9.21 8.37
CA ARG A 22 -16.29 9.82 8.36
C ARG A 22 -17.36 8.95 9.00
N VAL A 23 -17.33 7.64 8.74
CA VAL A 23 -18.33 6.71 9.27
C VAL A 23 -18.11 6.46 10.76
N SER A 24 -16.87 6.35 11.22
CA SER A 24 -16.58 6.09 12.63
C SER A 24 -16.58 7.34 13.51
N GLY A 25 -16.46 8.54 12.90
CA GLY A 25 -16.25 9.79 13.63
C GLY A 25 -14.88 9.88 14.32
N LEU A 26 -13.89 9.11 13.86
CA LEU A 26 -12.53 9.07 14.42
C LEU A 26 -11.52 9.38 13.32
N GLU A 27 -10.37 9.94 13.67
CA GLU A 27 -9.22 9.92 12.76
C GLU A 27 -8.86 8.46 12.44
N THR A 28 -8.51 8.15 11.20
CA THR A 28 -8.19 6.76 10.79
C THR A 28 -7.05 6.17 11.61
N SER A 29 -6.05 6.98 12.00
CA SER A 29 -4.97 6.53 12.88
C SER A 29 -5.48 6.11 14.26
N ALA A 30 -6.41 6.86 14.84
CA ALA A 30 -7.06 6.53 16.09
C ALA A 30 -7.99 5.31 15.96
N PHE A 31 -8.73 5.19 14.85
CA PHE A 31 -9.55 4.02 14.56
C PHE A 31 -8.70 2.75 14.49
N ALA A 32 -7.63 2.75 13.70
CA ALA A 32 -6.74 1.60 13.55
C ALA A 32 -6.06 1.25 14.87
N LYS A 33 -5.64 2.24 15.66
CA LYS A 33 -5.10 1.98 17.00
C LYS A 33 -6.13 1.25 17.88
N LYS A 34 -7.35 1.80 17.99
CA LYS A 34 -8.39 1.29 18.88
C LYS A 34 -8.94 -0.08 18.47
N TYR A 35 -9.17 -0.29 17.18
CA TYR A 35 -9.92 -1.45 16.67
C TYR A 35 -9.03 -2.52 16.01
N ILE A 36 -7.74 -2.24 15.77
CA ILE A 36 -6.82 -3.18 15.14
C ILE A 36 -5.57 -3.38 15.98
N PHE A 37 -4.79 -2.33 16.24
CA PHE A 37 -3.47 -2.49 16.85
C PHE A 37 -3.55 -2.84 18.34
N ASP A 38 -4.38 -2.16 19.12
CA ASP A 38 -4.53 -2.43 20.56
C ASP A 38 -5.12 -3.83 20.82
N PRO A 39 -6.18 -4.30 20.14
CA PRO A 39 -6.70 -5.67 20.29
C PRO A 39 -5.69 -6.76 19.94
N LEU A 40 -4.80 -6.51 18.99
CA LEU A 40 -3.71 -7.42 18.62
C LEU A 40 -2.47 -7.27 19.50
N GLY A 41 -2.44 -6.28 20.41
CA GLY A 41 -1.28 -5.96 21.22
C GLY A 41 -0.08 -5.45 20.41
N MET A 42 -0.31 -4.83 19.25
CA MET A 42 0.71 -4.28 18.35
C MET A 42 1.21 -2.90 18.81
N ASN A 43 1.82 -2.85 20.00
CA ASN A 43 2.13 -1.62 20.73
C ASN A 43 3.19 -0.71 20.07
N ASN A 44 3.92 -1.20 19.08
CA ASN A 44 4.90 -0.45 18.29
C ASN A 44 4.42 -0.19 16.86
N THR A 45 3.10 -0.34 16.62
CA THR A 45 2.47 -0.13 15.31
C THR A 45 1.55 1.08 15.36
N HIS A 46 1.69 1.98 14.38
CA HIS A 46 0.88 3.17 14.26
C HIS A 46 0.85 3.67 12.82
N PHE A 47 -0.15 4.49 12.48
CA PHE A 47 -0.05 5.36 11.33
C PHE A 47 0.85 6.55 11.68
N HIS A 48 1.89 6.79 10.89
CA HIS A 48 2.78 7.93 11.01
C HIS A 48 2.19 9.13 10.27
N ASP A 49 1.27 9.81 10.94
CA ASP A 49 0.43 10.88 10.40
C ASP A 49 0.90 12.29 10.78
N ALA A 50 2.04 12.40 11.46
CA ALA A 50 2.71 13.65 11.76
C ALA A 50 4.19 13.57 11.36
N PRO A 51 4.68 14.39 10.42
CA PRO A 51 6.05 14.29 9.88
C PRO A 51 7.13 14.62 10.92
N ASN A 52 6.77 15.31 11.99
CA ASN A 52 7.64 15.66 13.12
C ASN A 52 7.51 14.67 14.30
N MET A 53 6.69 13.62 14.19
CA MET A 53 6.56 12.61 15.24
C MET A 53 7.90 11.88 15.44
N ILE A 54 8.41 11.93 16.67
CA ILE A 54 9.59 11.18 17.08
C ILE A 54 9.16 9.73 17.32
N VAL A 55 9.74 8.82 16.53
CA VAL A 55 9.48 7.38 16.65
C VAL A 55 10.73 6.71 17.21
N LYS A 56 10.65 6.23 18.45
CA LYS A 56 11.74 5.49 19.10
C LYS A 56 12.11 4.26 18.26
N ASN A 57 13.40 4.01 18.09
CA ASN A 57 13.94 2.87 17.32
C ASN A 57 13.52 2.83 15.84
N ARG A 58 13.13 3.96 15.25
CA ARG A 58 12.84 4.06 13.82
C ARG A 58 14.12 3.89 13.00
N ALA A 59 14.13 2.91 12.10
CA ALA A 59 15.09 2.88 11.01
C ALA A 59 14.73 3.99 10.01
N TYR A 60 15.73 4.71 9.50
CA TYR A 60 15.54 5.66 8.40
C TYR A 60 15.67 4.98 7.04
N GLY A 61 14.93 5.45 6.05
CA GLY A 61 14.98 4.95 4.68
C GLY A 61 16.20 5.49 3.94
N TYR A 62 16.78 4.66 3.08
CA TYR A 62 17.95 5.01 2.29
C TYR A 62 17.76 4.62 0.82
N SER A 63 18.36 5.41 -0.06
CA SER A 63 18.54 5.05 -1.47
C SER A 63 20.01 5.08 -1.85
N PRO A 64 20.48 4.18 -2.72
CA PRO A 64 21.83 4.28 -3.27
C PRO A 64 21.97 5.58 -4.07
N LYS A 65 23.14 6.22 -4.00
CA LYS A 65 23.50 7.31 -4.90
C LYS A 65 23.95 6.75 -6.26
N LYS A 66 24.08 7.61 -7.26
CA LYS A 66 24.70 7.22 -8.55
C LYS A 66 26.20 6.94 -8.37
N GLU A 67 26.84 7.71 -7.50
CA GLU A 67 28.18 7.48 -6.97
C GLU A 67 28.11 6.54 -5.76
N ASP A 68 29.26 6.18 -5.20
CA ASP A 68 29.32 5.34 -3.99
C ASP A 68 28.58 5.97 -2.79
N GLY A 69 27.94 5.09 -2.00
CA GLY A 69 27.23 5.44 -0.77
C GLY A 69 25.71 5.62 -0.92
N TYR A 70 25.11 6.18 0.14
CA TYR A 70 23.65 6.25 0.29
C TYR A 70 23.19 7.66 0.60
N ARG A 71 21.97 8.00 0.17
CA ARG A 71 21.23 9.18 0.61
C ARG A 71 20.13 8.80 1.57
N LEU A 72 19.88 9.67 2.53
CA LEU A 72 18.77 9.57 3.47
C LEU A 72 17.47 10.00 2.78
N ASP A 73 16.48 9.11 2.78
CA ASP A 73 15.13 9.41 2.30
C ASP A 73 14.19 9.60 3.51
N ILE A 74 13.73 10.83 3.70
CA ILE A 74 12.84 11.21 4.81
C ILE A 74 11.40 11.27 4.30
N LEU A 75 10.53 10.42 4.85
CA LEU A 75 9.09 10.52 4.63
C LEU A 75 8.57 11.77 5.35
N ARG A 76 8.17 12.79 4.58
CA ARG A 76 7.61 14.06 5.07
C ARG A 76 6.10 14.21 4.84
N LEU A 77 5.48 13.21 4.21
CA LEU A 77 4.07 13.26 3.84
C LEU A 77 3.20 12.67 4.95
N LYS A 78 2.09 13.36 5.27
CA LYS A 78 0.97 12.77 6.01
C LYS A 78 0.13 11.99 5.00
N VAL A 79 0.38 10.70 4.87
CA VAL A 79 -0.38 9.81 3.98
C VAL A 79 -0.88 8.64 4.82
N ILE A 80 -2.21 8.48 4.87
CA ILE A 80 -2.91 7.42 5.60
C ILE A 80 -3.79 6.68 4.61
N GLY A 81 -3.93 5.38 4.80
CA GLY A 81 -4.75 4.50 3.96
C GLY A 81 -3.91 3.65 3.03
N ASP A 82 -3.33 4.25 2.00
CA ASP A 82 -2.46 3.56 1.03
C ASP A 82 -1.03 3.34 1.52
N LEU A 83 -0.58 4.17 2.47
CA LEU A 83 0.72 4.13 3.11
C LEU A 83 0.60 4.55 4.59
N GLY A 84 1.75 4.68 5.26
CA GLY A 84 1.85 5.37 6.55
C GLY A 84 1.88 4.46 7.77
N VAL A 85 1.65 3.15 7.64
CA VAL A 85 1.83 2.24 8.79
C VAL A 85 3.31 2.00 9.06
N PHE A 86 3.75 2.38 10.26
CA PHE A 86 5.04 2.04 10.82
C PHE A 86 4.84 0.90 11.81
N THR A 87 5.68 -0.13 11.74
CA THR A 87 5.55 -1.35 12.54
C THR A 87 6.92 -1.99 12.80
N THR A 88 6.92 -3.09 13.56
CA THR A 88 8.10 -3.92 13.82
C THR A 88 7.82 -5.36 13.41
N ILE A 89 8.86 -6.17 13.21
CA ILE A 89 8.68 -7.60 12.89
C ILE A 89 7.91 -8.36 13.99
N LYS A 90 8.09 -7.96 15.27
CA LYS A 90 7.41 -8.57 16.41
C LYS A 90 5.91 -8.27 16.44
N ASP A 91 5.51 -7.08 16.03
CA ASP A 91 4.09 -6.74 15.93
C ASP A 91 3.48 -7.31 14.66
N PHE A 92 4.22 -7.31 13.55
CA PHE A 92 3.75 -7.92 12.31
C PHE A 92 3.48 -9.43 12.48
N LEU A 93 4.26 -10.12 13.33
CA LEU A 93 3.95 -11.50 13.70
C LEU A 93 2.54 -11.63 14.31
N LYS A 94 2.11 -10.70 15.17
CA LYS A 94 0.75 -10.72 15.76
C LYS A 94 -0.32 -10.51 14.70
N TRP A 95 -0.06 -9.63 13.73
CA TRP A 95 -0.92 -9.45 12.55
C TRP A 95 -1.00 -10.73 11.70
N ASP A 96 0.12 -11.38 11.41
CA ASP A 96 0.16 -12.65 10.67
C ASP A 96 -0.62 -13.76 11.41
N GLN A 97 -0.43 -13.90 12.72
CA GLN A 97 -1.14 -14.91 13.51
C GLN A 97 -2.65 -14.67 13.57
N ASN A 98 -3.10 -13.42 13.43
CA ASN A 98 -4.53 -13.07 13.38
C ASN A 98 -5.27 -13.71 12.19
N PHE A 99 -4.57 -14.12 11.12
CA PHE A 99 -5.19 -14.87 10.01
C PHE A 99 -5.62 -16.27 10.43
N TYR A 100 -4.98 -16.86 11.44
CA TYR A 100 -5.32 -18.20 11.95
C TYR A 100 -6.22 -18.15 13.18
N GLU A 101 -5.97 -17.19 14.07
CA GLU A 101 -6.69 -17.01 15.33
C GLU A 101 -7.15 -15.54 15.44
N ASN A 102 -8.24 -15.23 14.74
CA ASN A 102 -8.73 -13.86 14.62
C ASN A 102 -9.22 -13.30 15.96
N LYS A 103 -8.74 -12.10 16.32
CA LYS A 103 -9.16 -11.32 17.50
C LYS A 103 -9.88 -10.02 17.13
N LEU A 104 -10.11 -9.78 15.85
CA LEU A 104 -10.73 -8.56 15.33
C LEU A 104 -12.22 -8.78 14.98
N GLY A 105 -12.99 -7.69 14.97
CA GLY A 105 -14.44 -7.76 14.75
C GLY A 105 -15.13 -8.59 15.83
N ASP A 106 -15.90 -9.60 15.42
CA ASP A 106 -16.61 -10.50 16.34
C ASP A 106 -15.74 -11.68 16.84
N GLY A 107 -14.43 -11.68 16.55
CA GLY A 107 -13.49 -12.75 16.95
C GLY A 107 -13.69 -14.09 16.21
N ASN A 108 -14.63 -14.17 15.28
CA ASN A 108 -14.80 -15.31 14.38
C ASN A 108 -14.02 -15.12 13.07
N GLN A 109 -14.01 -16.13 12.19
CA GLN A 109 -13.23 -16.06 10.93
C GLN A 109 -13.91 -15.32 9.78
N ASN A 110 -15.10 -14.71 9.98
CA ASN A 110 -15.82 -14.05 8.89
C ASN A 110 -15.04 -12.85 8.34
N LEU A 111 -14.40 -12.06 9.20
CA LEU A 111 -13.58 -10.92 8.78
C LEU A 111 -12.40 -11.36 7.92
N ILE A 112 -11.67 -12.40 8.33
CA ILE A 112 -10.53 -12.92 7.57
C ILE A 112 -10.99 -13.53 6.24
N ASN A 113 -12.08 -14.31 6.24
CA ASN A 113 -12.66 -14.86 5.03
C ASN A 113 -13.08 -13.76 4.05
N MET A 114 -13.67 -12.67 4.55
CA MET A 114 -13.99 -11.49 3.75
C MET A 114 -12.70 -10.85 3.21
N MET A 115 -11.68 -10.63 4.04
CA MET A 115 -10.41 -10.03 3.61
C MET A 115 -9.72 -10.84 2.49
N LEU A 116 -9.83 -12.16 2.53
CA LEU A 116 -9.26 -13.09 1.54
C LEU A 116 -10.15 -13.32 0.31
N SER A 117 -11.37 -12.76 0.30
CA SER A 117 -12.28 -12.89 -0.82
C SER A 117 -11.79 -12.08 -2.02
N ARG A 118 -11.50 -12.79 -3.12
CA ARG A 118 -11.01 -12.21 -4.37
C ARG A 118 -12.09 -11.41 -5.07
N GLY A 119 -11.71 -10.28 -5.65
CA GLY A 119 -12.59 -9.46 -6.47
C GLY A 119 -13.08 -10.21 -7.72
N LYS A 120 -14.28 -9.86 -8.19
CA LYS A 120 -14.88 -10.38 -9.41
C LYS A 120 -15.26 -9.20 -10.32
N LEU A 121 -14.81 -9.24 -11.57
CA LEU A 121 -15.14 -8.25 -12.58
C LEU A 121 -16.58 -8.45 -13.09
N ASN A 122 -17.12 -7.44 -13.76
CA ASN A 122 -18.44 -7.50 -14.41
C ASN A 122 -18.50 -8.62 -15.47
N SER A 123 -17.37 -8.98 -16.07
CA SER A 123 -17.23 -10.13 -16.99
C SER A 123 -17.41 -11.49 -16.30
N GLY A 124 -17.37 -11.52 -14.97
CA GLY A 124 -17.33 -12.74 -14.16
C GLY A 124 -15.93 -13.25 -13.85
N GLU A 125 -14.88 -12.67 -14.44
CA GLU A 125 -13.49 -13.01 -14.15
C GLU A 125 -13.13 -12.72 -12.68
N VAL A 126 -12.47 -13.67 -12.03
CA VAL A 126 -11.98 -13.52 -10.65
C VAL A 126 -10.53 -13.06 -10.67
N ILE A 127 -10.26 -11.86 -10.17
CA ILE A 127 -8.92 -11.26 -10.16
C ILE A 127 -8.07 -11.79 -9.00
N PRO A 128 -6.73 -11.79 -9.09
CA PRO A 128 -5.86 -12.31 -8.02
C PRO A 128 -5.73 -11.35 -6.82
N TYR A 129 -6.62 -10.37 -6.68
CA TYR A 129 -6.57 -9.34 -5.64
C TYR A 129 -7.84 -9.36 -4.78
N ALA A 130 -7.65 -9.19 -3.48
CA ALA A 130 -8.70 -9.17 -2.45
C ALA A 130 -8.65 -7.83 -1.69
N PHE A 131 -9.01 -7.79 -0.40
CA PHE A 131 -8.98 -6.56 0.39
C PHE A 131 -7.56 -6.21 0.85
N GLY A 132 -6.71 -5.71 -0.06
CA GLY A 132 -5.33 -5.31 0.28
C GLY A 132 -4.31 -6.43 0.16
N LEU A 133 -4.70 -7.56 -0.45
CA LEU A 133 -3.89 -8.77 -0.51
C LEU A 133 -3.96 -9.40 -1.90
N ASN A 134 -2.82 -9.88 -2.38
CA ASN A 134 -2.74 -10.73 -3.57
C ASN A 134 -2.93 -12.18 -3.15
N ILE A 135 -3.89 -12.87 -3.78
CA ILE A 135 -4.18 -14.28 -3.59
C ILE A 135 -3.78 -15.02 -4.87
N SER A 136 -2.74 -15.84 -4.78
CA SER A 136 -2.18 -16.53 -5.95
C SER A 136 -1.53 -17.87 -5.58
N ARG A 137 -0.70 -18.43 -6.46
CA ARG A 137 0.09 -19.64 -6.21
C ARG A 137 1.58 -19.41 -6.48
N TYR A 138 2.42 -20.12 -5.73
CA TYR A 138 3.87 -20.16 -5.93
C TYR A 138 4.38 -21.59 -5.66
N GLY A 139 5.04 -22.19 -6.66
CA GLY A 139 5.44 -23.60 -6.60
C GLY A 139 4.25 -24.54 -6.35
N GLY A 140 3.09 -24.23 -6.94
CA GLY A 140 1.83 -24.94 -6.71
C GLY A 140 1.12 -24.63 -5.38
N LEU A 141 1.80 -24.05 -4.40
CA LEU A 141 1.21 -23.72 -3.09
C LEU A 141 0.42 -22.41 -3.13
N ARG A 142 -0.69 -22.34 -2.39
CA ARG A 142 -1.49 -21.13 -2.25
C ARG A 142 -0.70 -20.09 -1.45
N ILE A 143 -0.73 -18.84 -1.91
CA ILE A 143 -0.10 -17.72 -1.21
C ILE A 143 -1.05 -16.54 -1.02
N VAL A 144 -0.90 -15.88 0.12
CA VAL A 144 -1.45 -14.56 0.45
C VAL A 144 -0.28 -13.60 0.57
N SER A 145 -0.26 -12.51 -0.17
CA SER A 145 0.92 -11.65 -0.22
C SER A 145 0.64 -10.18 -0.52
N HIS A 146 1.52 -9.31 -0.06
CA HIS A 146 1.55 -7.92 -0.50
C HIS A 146 2.97 -7.38 -0.42
N GLY A 147 3.33 -6.54 -1.38
CA GLY A 147 4.59 -5.78 -1.35
C GLY A 147 4.36 -4.39 -0.76
N GLY A 148 5.42 -3.74 -0.31
CA GLY A 148 5.38 -2.34 0.10
C GLY A 148 6.61 -1.62 -0.40
N SER A 149 6.45 -0.40 -0.90
CA SER A 149 7.55 0.45 -1.33
C SER A 149 7.19 1.89 -1.07
N ALA A 150 7.94 2.57 -0.21
CA ALA A 150 7.73 3.98 0.07
C ALA A 150 9.04 4.60 0.56
N VAL A 151 9.44 5.74 -0.02
CA VAL A 151 10.48 6.66 0.50
C VAL A 151 11.65 5.96 1.24
N GLY A 152 12.46 5.20 0.51
CA GLY A 152 13.63 4.51 1.08
C GLY A 152 13.35 3.13 1.70
N TYR A 153 12.10 2.75 1.89
CA TYR A 153 11.70 1.46 2.47
C TYR A 153 11.18 0.49 1.42
N GLN A 154 11.47 -0.80 1.62
CA GLN A 154 10.91 -1.94 0.89
C GLN A 154 10.37 -2.95 1.90
N ALA A 155 9.20 -3.53 1.61
CA ALA A 155 8.60 -4.57 2.43
C ALA A 155 8.05 -5.70 1.55
N GLN A 156 8.01 -6.91 2.09
CA GLN A 156 7.31 -8.04 1.50
C GLN A 156 6.66 -8.86 2.60
N TYR A 157 5.37 -9.16 2.42
CA TYR A 157 4.64 -10.19 3.16
C TYR A 157 4.26 -11.30 2.19
N MET A 158 4.58 -12.55 2.52
CA MET A 158 4.23 -13.73 1.76
C MET A 158 3.90 -14.87 2.72
N GLN A 159 2.61 -15.17 2.84
CA GLN A 159 2.07 -16.23 3.70
C GLN A 159 1.63 -17.42 2.83
N PHE A 160 1.96 -18.61 3.31
CA PHE A 160 1.56 -19.93 2.84
C PHE A 160 0.59 -20.51 3.87
N PRO A 161 -0.71 -20.14 3.80
CA PRO A 161 -1.67 -20.42 4.86
C PRO A 161 -1.87 -21.91 5.13
N ASP A 162 -1.82 -22.73 4.07
CA ASP A 162 -2.00 -24.18 4.17
C ASP A 162 -0.81 -24.86 4.88
N GLN A 163 0.36 -24.20 4.87
CA GLN A 163 1.59 -24.63 5.50
C GLN A 163 1.82 -23.97 6.88
N ARG A 164 0.94 -23.05 7.28
CA ARG A 164 1.13 -22.15 8.44
C ARG A 164 2.52 -21.52 8.47
N PHE A 165 3.01 -21.12 7.30
CA PHE A 165 4.36 -20.57 7.11
C PHE A 165 4.28 -19.18 6.47
N SER A 166 5.07 -18.25 6.97
CA SER A 166 5.10 -16.88 6.45
C SER A 166 6.52 -16.35 6.35
N VAL A 167 6.79 -15.60 5.28
CA VAL A 167 8.01 -14.83 5.12
C VAL A 167 7.66 -13.35 5.13
N VAL A 168 8.22 -12.62 6.09
CA VAL A 168 8.06 -11.17 6.23
C VAL A 168 9.44 -10.53 6.18
N ILE A 169 9.64 -9.58 5.26
CA ILE A 169 10.90 -8.85 5.12
C ILE A 169 10.58 -7.36 5.16
N LEU A 170 11.24 -6.64 6.07
CA LEU A 170 11.22 -5.19 6.19
C LEU A 170 12.64 -4.67 5.94
N SER A 171 12.79 -3.76 4.99
CA SER A 171 14.07 -3.17 4.60
C SER A 171 13.96 -1.65 4.55
N ASN A 172 15.00 -0.98 5.01
CA ASN A 172 15.16 0.47 4.92
C ASN A 172 16.10 0.87 3.77
N LEU A 173 16.25 0.01 2.76
CA LEU A 173 17.02 0.26 1.56
C LEU A 173 16.14 0.10 0.30
N SER A 174 16.03 1.16 -0.49
CA SER A 174 15.06 1.28 -1.58
C SER A 174 15.24 0.31 -2.75
N ASN A 175 16.46 -0.18 -2.99
CA ASN A 175 16.78 -1.15 -4.05
C ASN A 175 16.87 -2.60 -3.54
N PHE A 176 16.53 -2.86 -2.28
CA PHE A 176 16.55 -4.20 -1.73
C PHE A 176 15.40 -5.05 -2.30
N SER A 177 15.72 -6.19 -2.92
CA SER A 177 14.74 -7.04 -3.60
C SER A 177 13.98 -7.96 -2.64
N THR A 178 13.17 -7.38 -1.75
CA THR A 178 12.40 -8.11 -0.72
C THR A 178 11.61 -9.28 -1.29
N GLY A 179 10.87 -9.08 -2.37
CA GLY A 179 10.08 -10.14 -3.03
C GLY A 179 10.90 -11.32 -3.55
N ARG A 180 12.12 -11.08 -4.07
CA ARG A 180 13.01 -12.15 -4.54
C ARG A 180 13.58 -12.93 -3.37
N ILE A 181 14.01 -12.23 -2.31
CA ILE A 181 14.56 -12.87 -1.12
C ILE A 181 13.48 -13.69 -0.39
N ALA A 182 12.25 -13.17 -0.30
CA ALA A 182 11.15 -13.89 0.32
C ALA A 182 10.86 -15.23 -0.37
N ARG A 183 10.88 -15.25 -1.71
CA ARG A 183 10.74 -16.48 -2.50
C ARG A 183 11.87 -17.47 -2.27
N LYS A 184 13.13 -17.01 -2.25
CA LYS A 184 14.28 -17.87 -1.96
C LYS A 184 14.19 -18.48 -0.55
N ILE A 185 13.74 -17.73 0.44
CA ILE A 185 13.51 -18.26 1.79
C ILE A 185 12.42 -19.33 1.73
N ALA A 186 11.29 -19.06 1.08
CA ALA A 186 10.22 -20.06 0.92
C ALA A 186 10.72 -21.32 0.20
N GLU A 187 11.55 -21.19 -0.84
CA GLU A 187 12.15 -22.31 -1.55
C GLU A 187 13.06 -23.17 -0.68
N LEU A 188 13.79 -22.56 0.26
CA LEU A 188 14.64 -23.30 1.19
C LEU A 188 13.83 -24.06 2.25
N TYR A 189 12.73 -23.48 2.74
CA TYR A 189 11.96 -24.04 3.86
C TYR A 189 10.79 -24.93 3.44
N LEU A 190 10.27 -24.77 2.22
CA LEU A 190 9.13 -25.53 1.69
C LEU A 190 9.51 -26.41 0.49
N VAL A 191 10.80 -26.72 0.32
CA VAL A 191 11.33 -27.48 -0.82
C VAL A 191 10.56 -28.77 -1.09
N ASP A 192 10.24 -29.53 -0.05
CA ASP A 192 9.55 -30.83 -0.17
C ASP A 192 8.04 -30.71 -0.36
N GLN A 193 7.49 -29.49 -0.32
CA GLN A 193 6.04 -29.24 -0.40
C GLN A 193 5.62 -28.63 -1.74
N PHE A 194 6.56 -28.11 -2.52
CA PHE A 194 6.22 -27.57 -3.84
C PHE A 194 5.80 -28.68 -4.81
N THR A 195 4.69 -28.45 -5.51
CA THR A 195 4.13 -29.39 -6.50
C THR A 195 4.42 -28.95 -7.93
N GLU A 196 4.91 -27.73 -8.12
CA GLU A 196 5.30 -27.16 -9.41
C GLU A 196 6.67 -26.49 -9.27
N SER A 197 7.42 -26.40 -10.36
CA SER A 197 8.66 -25.62 -10.35
C SER A 197 8.37 -24.16 -9.97
N PRO A 198 9.02 -23.61 -8.92
CA PRO A 198 8.81 -22.25 -8.46
C PRO A 198 9.35 -21.27 -9.52
N THR A 199 8.52 -20.97 -10.51
CA THR A 199 8.86 -20.05 -11.58
C THR A 199 8.29 -18.69 -11.22
N PRO A 200 9.09 -17.61 -11.22
CA PRO A 200 8.52 -16.27 -11.09
C PRO A 200 7.54 -16.08 -12.24
N ARG A 201 6.26 -15.79 -11.96
CA ARG A 201 5.37 -15.27 -13.00
C ARG A 201 6.08 -14.05 -13.59
N GLN A 202 6.51 -14.18 -14.85
CA GLN A 202 6.92 -13.00 -15.60
C GLN A 202 5.73 -12.04 -15.54
N ARG A 203 5.97 -10.79 -15.17
CA ARG A 203 4.97 -9.74 -15.40
C ARG A 203 4.73 -9.74 -16.91
N GLN A 204 3.70 -10.43 -17.37
CA GLN A 204 3.09 -10.10 -18.63
C GLN A 204 2.54 -8.70 -18.41
N ARG A 205 3.32 -7.68 -18.78
CA ARG A 205 2.71 -6.40 -19.11
C ARG A 205 1.67 -6.75 -20.17
N PRO A 206 0.40 -6.37 -19.99
CA PRO A 206 -0.52 -6.38 -21.13
C PRO A 206 0.22 -5.69 -22.27
N GLN A 207 0.32 -6.33 -23.44
CA GLN A 207 0.79 -5.69 -24.67
C GLN A 207 -0.25 -4.67 -25.18
N GLY A 208 -0.85 -3.91 -24.27
CA GLY A 208 -1.64 -2.74 -24.62
C GLY A 208 -0.69 -1.58 -24.88
N GLU A 209 -0.94 -0.82 -25.94
CA GLU A 209 -0.33 0.48 -26.13
C GLU A 209 -0.43 1.27 -24.82
N ARG A 210 0.67 1.90 -24.39
CA ARG A 210 0.56 2.89 -23.32
C ARG A 210 -0.49 3.90 -23.79
N PRO A 211 -1.56 4.18 -23.01
CA PRO A 211 -2.51 5.20 -23.40
C PRO A 211 -1.71 6.48 -23.68
N LYS A 212 -1.87 7.01 -24.90
CA LYS A 212 -1.20 8.26 -25.29
C LYS A 212 -1.56 9.29 -24.22
N PRO A 213 -0.58 10.07 -23.69
CA PRO A 213 -0.88 11.12 -22.74
C PRO A 213 -2.00 11.99 -23.31
N VAL A 214 -3.12 12.09 -22.59
CA VAL A 214 -4.18 13.03 -22.96
C VAL A 214 -3.60 14.42 -22.78
N LYS A 215 -3.33 15.11 -23.89
CA LYS A 215 -2.98 16.52 -23.85
C LYS A 215 -4.23 17.29 -23.50
N LEU A 216 -4.39 17.63 -22.23
CA LEU A 216 -5.43 18.57 -21.81
C LEU A 216 -5.01 19.98 -22.26
N THR A 217 -5.93 20.70 -22.86
CA THR A 217 -5.81 22.12 -23.16
C THR A 217 -5.91 22.94 -21.86
N SER A 218 -5.35 24.14 -21.85
CA SER A 218 -5.42 25.05 -20.69
C SER A 218 -6.87 25.33 -20.25
N SER A 219 -7.82 25.31 -21.20
CA SER A 219 -9.26 25.45 -20.92
C SER A 219 -9.83 24.23 -20.20
N GLU A 220 -9.47 23.01 -20.58
CA GLU A 220 -9.97 21.78 -19.93
C GLU A 220 -9.43 21.64 -18.50
N VAL A 221 -8.18 22.03 -18.28
CA VAL A 221 -7.58 22.10 -16.93
C VAL A 221 -8.30 23.15 -16.08
N MET A 222 -8.59 24.32 -16.63
CA MET A 222 -9.36 25.37 -15.95
C MET A 222 -10.79 24.92 -15.62
N THR A 223 -11.48 24.26 -16.53
CA THR A 223 -12.84 23.74 -16.29
C THR A 223 -12.85 22.69 -15.18
N ALA A 224 -11.87 21.78 -15.14
CA ALA A 224 -11.74 20.78 -14.08
C ALA A 224 -11.43 21.41 -12.71
N MET A 225 -10.68 22.51 -12.68
CA MET A 225 -10.42 23.27 -11.45
C MET A 225 -11.65 24.07 -10.98
N ILE A 226 -12.38 24.72 -11.88
CA ILE A 226 -13.57 25.52 -11.57
C ILE A 226 -14.75 24.63 -11.12
N MET A 227 -14.88 23.43 -11.69
CA MET A 227 -15.92 22.46 -11.30
C MET A 227 -15.60 21.69 -10.00
N GLY A 228 -14.52 22.04 -9.29
CA GLY A 228 -14.24 21.51 -7.95
C GLY A 228 -13.76 20.05 -7.90
N LEU A 229 -13.29 19.49 -9.03
CA LEU A 229 -12.77 18.11 -9.08
C LEU A 229 -11.38 17.96 -8.44
N PHE A 230 -10.72 19.08 -8.11
CA PHE A 230 -9.55 19.12 -7.25
C PHE A 230 -9.72 20.26 -6.23
N LYS A 231 -9.60 19.96 -4.93
CA LYS A 231 -9.41 21.02 -3.92
C LYS A 231 -7.99 21.54 -4.07
N VAL A 232 -7.86 22.70 -4.70
CA VAL A 232 -6.58 23.39 -4.83
C VAL A 232 -6.56 24.58 -3.87
N ASP A 233 -5.50 24.68 -3.07
CA ASP A 233 -5.28 25.79 -2.16
C ASP A 233 -4.90 27.05 -2.96
N TRP A 234 -5.84 28.00 -3.04
CA TRP A 234 -5.78 29.18 -3.90
C TRP A 234 -4.61 30.15 -3.64
N PRO A 235 -4.07 30.29 -2.42
CA PRO A 235 -2.86 31.09 -2.16
C PRO A 235 -1.61 30.54 -2.87
N MET A 236 -1.50 29.21 -3.05
CA MET A 236 -0.32 28.57 -3.62
C MET A 236 -0.30 28.66 -5.16
N VAL A 237 -1.46 28.70 -5.80
CA VAL A 237 -1.58 28.84 -7.27
C VAL A 237 -1.22 30.25 -7.74
N LYS A 238 -1.52 31.27 -6.93
CA LYS A 238 -1.17 32.67 -7.25
C LYS A 238 0.33 32.87 -7.46
N THR A 239 1.16 32.17 -6.69
CA THR A 239 2.63 32.31 -6.73
C THR A 239 3.28 31.55 -7.90
N LEU A 240 2.60 30.54 -8.46
CA LEU A 240 3.16 29.64 -9.47
C LEU A 240 2.78 30.01 -10.91
N ILE A 241 1.71 30.77 -11.13
CA ILE A 241 1.17 31.06 -12.47
C ILE A 241 1.26 32.55 -12.86
N PHE A 242 1.27 33.47 -11.89
CA PHE A 242 1.30 34.90 -12.17
C PHE A 242 2.58 35.52 -11.58
N PRO A 243 3.64 35.77 -12.37
CA PRO A 243 4.67 36.72 -11.97
C PRO A 243 4.06 38.11 -11.88
N ASP A 244 4.62 38.96 -11.00
CA ASP A 244 4.09 40.23 -10.46
C ASP A 244 3.65 41.34 -11.44
N SER A 245 3.51 41.07 -12.74
CA SER A 245 3.26 42.08 -13.78
C SER A 245 1.81 42.26 -14.23
N LEU A 246 0.82 41.66 -13.55
CA LEU A 246 -0.62 41.82 -13.91
C LEU A 246 -1.50 42.24 -12.73
N SER A 247 -1.00 43.11 -11.85
CA SER A 247 -1.77 43.66 -10.73
C SER A 247 -2.75 44.79 -11.10
N SER A 248 -2.83 45.20 -12.36
CA SER A 248 -3.64 46.38 -12.75
C SER A 248 -5.01 46.07 -13.37
N PHE A 249 -5.44 44.81 -13.46
CA PHE A 249 -6.68 44.49 -14.19
C PHE A 249 -7.94 44.27 -13.33
N TRP A 250 -7.85 44.37 -11.99
CA TRP A 250 -9.03 44.28 -11.11
C TRP A 250 -8.89 45.20 -9.89
N LYS A 251 -9.31 46.46 -10.05
CA LYS A 251 -9.98 47.23 -8.99
C LYS A 251 -11.48 47.04 -9.14
#